data_AF-A0AAW5BVC9-F1
#
_entry.id   AF-A0AAW5BVC9-F1
#
_cell.length_a   1.000
_cell.length_b   1.000
_cell.length_c   1.000
_cell.angle_alpha   90.00
_cell.angle_beta   90.00
_cell.angle_gamma   90.00
#
_symmetry.space_group_name_H-M   'P 1'
#
loop_
_entity.id
_entity.type
_entity.pdbx_description
1 polymer ?
#
loop_
_entity_poly.entity_id
_entity_poly.type
_entity_poly.pdbx_seq_one_letter_code
_entity_poly.pdbx_strand_id
1 'polypeptide(L)'
;MIYAKLTEELKSAPKTDNPEYTIFLRNLVMSYELNDLYEYFVPIIEDPDIDKDIRFSAYYSCSIYFRRNNKFEEMIKLADNYARYFINYALNDIVLSFKYRYTALSYSSSDMMYKAISYACSAKKKIEHHKAILHHYAETIATGLDHDFIGDEEREGFIQEAINAINESIELWNTEPAQIKYAKNYATLGRLYIHKCEYDMGSYYITKALNYENGDNKDSLNRIIKYNNYLYNSQFQKSILVLHKQANEMSERLNIVTQNYENKINEVTKELNDSKLRFLEFLAFFSSIIAFITCTTTLIANSANFYIAVCLVLVLGGIIILSFSIFSMTLEVTTKINKNHTIFTIIIILSLSLILAGIFLGYHFVQHT
;
A
#
# COMPACT_ATOMS: atom_id res chain seq x y z
N MET A 1 54.30 29.34 -2.84
CA MET A 1 54.85 27.96 -2.81
C MET A 1 53.80 26.90 -3.15
N ILE A 2 52.58 26.97 -2.58
CA ILE A 2 51.50 26.00 -2.86
C ILE A 2 51.04 26.03 -4.33
N TYR A 3 50.82 27.21 -4.92
CA TYR A 3 50.44 27.37 -6.33
C TYR A 3 51.34 26.58 -7.30
N ALA A 4 52.65 26.88 -7.28
CA ALA A 4 53.61 26.22 -8.17
C ALA A 4 53.67 24.69 -7.94
N LYS A 5 53.53 24.25 -6.68
CA LYS A 5 53.49 22.82 -6.35
C LYS A 5 52.23 22.15 -6.93
N LEU A 6 51.06 22.75 -6.76
CA LEU A 6 49.80 22.23 -7.30
C LEU A 6 49.82 22.17 -8.83
N THR A 7 50.33 23.22 -9.50
CA THR A 7 50.48 23.21 -10.96
C THR A 7 51.36 22.05 -11.43
N GLU A 8 52.46 21.78 -10.72
CA GLU A 8 53.35 20.65 -11.04
C GLU A 8 52.70 19.29 -10.77
N GLU A 9 52.01 19.13 -9.64
CA GLU A 9 51.27 17.90 -9.34
C GLU A 9 50.17 17.64 -10.38
N LEU A 10 49.45 18.67 -10.83
CA LEU A 10 48.42 18.55 -11.87
C LEU A 10 48.97 18.14 -13.24
N LYS A 11 50.22 18.46 -13.57
CA LYS A 11 50.88 17.96 -14.80
C LYS A 11 51.04 16.45 -14.83
N SER A 12 51.13 15.83 -13.65
CA SER A 12 51.28 14.37 -13.50
C SER A 12 49.93 13.64 -13.55
N ALA A 13 48.82 14.36 -13.71
CA ALA A 13 47.51 13.74 -13.81
C ALA A 13 47.43 12.82 -15.04
N PRO A 14 46.77 11.65 -14.93
CA PRO A 14 46.44 10.84 -16.10
C PRO A 14 45.62 11.62 -17.14
N LYS A 15 45.43 11.05 -18.33
CA LYS A 15 44.50 11.62 -19.30
C LYS A 15 43.07 11.60 -18.77
N THR A 16 42.25 12.57 -19.19
CA THR A 16 40.89 12.78 -18.65
C THR A 16 39.90 11.63 -18.92
N ASP A 17 40.20 10.77 -19.90
CA ASP A 17 39.44 9.56 -20.24
C ASP A 17 39.84 8.34 -19.40
N ASN A 18 40.97 8.41 -18.68
CA ASN A 18 41.45 7.32 -17.85
C ASN A 18 40.64 7.21 -16.55
N PRO A 19 40.14 6.02 -16.17
CA PRO A 19 39.43 5.79 -14.91
C PRO A 19 40.16 6.26 -13.63
N GLU A 20 41.49 6.24 -13.64
CA GLU A 20 42.34 6.66 -12.52
C GLU A 20 42.47 8.18 -12.39
N TYR A 21 42.11 8.96 -13.42
CA TYR A 21 42.17 10.42 -13.40
C TYR A 21 41.36 11.02 -12.24
N THR A 22 40.12 10.56 -12.10
CA THR A 22 39.23 11.05 -11.03
C THR A 22 39.70 10.62 -9.63
N ILE A 23 40.40 9.49 -9.52
CA ILE A 23 40.98 9.00 -8.27
C ILE A 23 42.21 9.83 -7.91
N PHE A 24 43.08 10.11 -8.89
CA PHE A 24 44.25 10.97 -8.73
C PHE A 24 43.84 12.34 -8.20
N LEU A 25 42.90 13.02 -8.87
CA LEU A 25 42.45 14.34 -8.43
C LEU A 25 41.75 14.31 -7.06
N ARG A 26 41.01 13.24 -6.75
CA ARG A 26 40.42 13.07 -5.42
C ARG A 26 41.50 12.97 -4.34
N ASN A 27 42.54 12.16 -4.58
CA ASN A 27 43.63 11.97 -3.63
C ASN A 27 44.46 13.25 -3.48
N LEU A 28 44.67 13.98 -4.57
CA LEU A 28 45.27 15.31 -4.55
C LEU A 28 44.45 16.26 -3.67
N VAL A 29 43.14 16.40 -3.89
CA VAL A 29 42.29 17.25 -3.04
C VAL A 29 42.29 16.80 -1.58
N MET A 30 42.48 15.50 -1.31
CA MET A 30 42.54 14.93 0.03
C MET A 30 43.88 15.13 0.74
N SER A 31 44.99 15.32 0.02
CA SER A 31 46.31 15.48 0.63
C SER A 31 46.52 16.88 1.24
N TYR A 32 45.63 17.83 0.93
CA TYR A 32 45.67 19.19 1.47
C TYR A 32 44.52 19.40 2.48
N GLU A 33 44.85 19.60 3.76
CA GLU A 33 43.90 19.96 4.81
C GLU A 33 43.61 21.48 4.83
N LEU A 34 43.24 22.05 3.69
CA LEU A 34 42.99 23.49 3.56
C LEU A 34 41.49 23.78 3.35
N ASN A 35 40.92 24.59 4.24
CA ASN A 35 39.52 25.02 4.18
C ASN A 35 39.19 25.88 2.94
N ASP A 36 40.21 26.41 2.26
CA ASP A 36 40.07 27.26 1.08
C ASP A 36 40.97 26.79 -0.07
N LEU A 37 41.17 25.47 -0.20
CA LEU A 37 42.01 24.88 -1.26
C LEU A 37 41.62 25.35 -2.67
N TYR A 38 40.34 25.62 -2.90
CA TYR A 38 39.82 26.13 -4.18
C TYR A 38 40.44 27.47 -4.59
N GLU A 39 40.82 28.33 -3.65
CA GLU A 39 41.45 29.64 -3.93
C GLU A 39 42.82 29.49 -4.61
N TYR A 40 43.48 28.34 -4.45
CA TYR A 40 44.74 28.06 -5.12
C TYR A 40 44.54 27.47 -6.52
N PHE A 41 43.39 26.82 -6.77
CA PHE A 41 43.04 26.28 -8.08
C PHE A 41 42.46 27.36 -9.01
N VAL A 42 41.73 28.35 -8.47
CA VAL A 42 41.11 29.41 -9.29
C VAL A 42 42.13 30.16 -10.17
N PRO A 43 43.28 30.63 -9.65
CA PRO A 43 44.28 31.27 -10.49
C PRO A 43 44.83 30.35 -11.58
N ILE A 44 44.96 29.03 -11.32
CA ILE A 44 45.38 28.05 -12.34
C ILE A 44 44.32 27.95 -13.44
N ILE A 45 43.03 27.95 -13.09
CA ILE A 45 41.93 27.88 -14.06
C ILE A 45 41.91 29.11 -14.97
N GLU A 46 42.15 30.29 -14.40
CA GLU A 46 42.05 31.59 -15.06
C GLU A 46 43.29 31.94 -15.89
N ASP A 47 44.46 31.38 -15.58
CA ASP A 47 45.71 31.64 -16.28
C ASP A 47 45.68 31.07 -17.72
N PRO A 48 45.70 31.91 -18.77
CA PRO A 48 45.67 31.46 -20.15
C PRO A 48 46.98 30.83 -20.62
N ASP A 49 48.10 31.08 -19.94
CA ASP A 49 49.42 30.58 -20.32
C ASP A 49 49.65 29.13 -19.85
N ILE A 50 48.78 28.62 -18.97
CA ILE A 50 48.79 27.23 -18.51
C ILE A 50 48.07 26.33 -19.51
N ASP A 51 48.63 25.14 -19.72
CA ASP A 51 48.04 24.11 -20.57
C ASP A 51 46.58 23.78 -20.18
N LYS A 52 45.73 23.59 -21.19
CA LYS A 52 44.28 23.44 -21.01
C LYS A 52 43.90 22.23 -20.17
N ASP A 53 44.66 21.12 -20.25
CA ASP A 53 44.39 19.92 -19.46
C ASP A 53 44.71 20.15 -17.98
N ILE A 54 45.77 20.91 -17.68
CA ILE A 54 46.10 21.32 -16.30
C ILE A 54 45.00 22.22 -15.75
N ARG A 55 44.57 23.22 -16.52
CA ARG A 55 43.46 24.12 -16.16
C ARG A 55 42.17 23.35 -15.91
N PHE A 56 41.86 22.38 -16.75
CA PHE A 56 40.70 21.51 -16.57
C PHE A 56 40.84 20.67 -15.30
N SER A 57 42.03 20.14 -15.02
CA SER A 57 42.30 19.36 -13.81
C SER A 57 42.14 20.19 -12.53
N ALA A 58 42.55 21.46 -12.54
CA ALA A 58 42.28 22.41 -11.45
C ALA A 58 40.77 22.67 -11.29
N TYR A 59 40.05 22.91 -12.39
CA TYR A 59 38.60 23.11 -12.40
C TYR A 59 37.84 21.89 -11.85
N TYR A 60 38.19 20.68 -12.29
CA TYR A 60 37.57 19.46 -11.80
C TYR A 60 37.94 19.16 -10.34
N SER A 61 39.13 19.55 -9.89
CA SER A 61 39.55 19.48 -8.48
C SER A 61 38.70 20.40 -7.58
N CYS A 62 38.39 21.62 -8.03
CA CYS A 62 37.41 22.49 -7.34
C CYS A 62 36.05 21.80 -7.22
N SER A 63 35.56 21.16 -8.28
CA SER A 63 34.31 20.39 -8.26
C SER A 63 34.35 19.26 -7.22
N ILE A 64 35.44 18.50 -7.13
CA ILE A 64 35.61 17.46 -6.10
C ILE A 64 35.59 18.09 -4.71
N TYR A 65 36.33 19.18 -4.52
CA TYR A 65 36.44 19.88 -3.24
C TYR A 65 35.06 20.37 -2.75
N PHE A 66 34.29 21.06 -3.60
CA PHE A 66 32.97 21.58 -3.21
C PHE A 66 31.97 20.47 -2.88
N ARG A 67 31.94 19.40 -3.69
CA ARG A 67 31.03 18.26 -3.45
C ARG A 67 31.31 17.54 -2.13
N ARG A 68 32.57 17.36 -1.78
CA ARG A 68 32.96 16.71 -0.51
C ARG A 68 32.58 17.53 0.71
N ASN A 69 32.65 18.86 0.59
CA ASN A 69 32.33 19.79 1.67
C ASN A 69 30.87 20.26 1.67
N ASN A 70 30.01 19.68 0.81
CA ASN A 70 28.61 20.10 0.60
C ASN A 70 28.45 21.61 0.31
N LYS A 71 29.42 22.21 -0.38
CA LYS A 71 29.42 23.63 -0.82
C LYS A 71 28.65 23.77 -2.14
N PHE A 72 27.31 23.66 -2.08
CA PHE A 72 26.46 23.52 -3.28
C PHE A 72 26.38 24.80 -4.12
N GLU A 73 26.30 25.97 -3.48
CA GLU A 73 26.23 27.25 -4.18
C GLU A 73 27.55 27.54 -4.92
N GLU A 74 28.68 27.23 -4.30
CA GLU A 74 30.00 27.39 -4.88
C GLU A 74 30.20 26.44 -6.06
N MET A 75 29.64 25.24 -6.01
CA MET A 75 29.63 24.31 -7.15
C MET A 75 28.83 24.88 -8.33
N ILE A 76 27.68 25.50 -8.08
CA ILE A 76 26.87 26.16 -9.12
C ILE A 76 27.65 27.33 -9.73
N LYS A 77 28.22 28.21 -8.89
CA LYS A 77 29.05 29.35 -9.32
C LYS A 77 30.28 28.91 -10.12
N LEU A 78 30.95 27.84 -9.70
CA LEU A 78 32.09 27.26 -10.42
C LEU A 78 31.70 26.87 -11.86
N ALA A 79 30.58 26.16 -12.01
CA ALA A 79 30.09 25.74 -13.32
C ALA A 79 29.65 26.93 -14.18
N ASP A 80 28.94 27.91 -13.60
CA ASP A 80 28.50 29.12 -14.32
C ASP A 80 29.68 29.95 -14.86
N ASN A 81 30.73 30.07 -14.07
CA ASN A 81 31.89 30.87 -14.43
C ASN A 81 32.79 30.18 -15.45
N TYR A 82 33.01 28.86 -15.31
CA TYR A 82 34.11 28.18 -16.01
C TYR A 82 33.71 27.05 -16.95
N ALA A 83 32.51 26.44 -16.82
CA ALA A 83 32.17 25.25 -17.62
C ALA A 83 32.24 25.49 -19.14
N ARG A 84 31.96 26.73 -19.58
CA ARG A 84 32.04 27.13 -21.00
C ARG A 84 33.43 26.97 -21.63
N TYR A 85 34.50 27.04 -20.83
CA TYR A 85 35.87 26.89 -21.34
C TYR A 85 36.23 25.42 -21.63
N PHE A 86 35.48 24.49 -21.05
CA PHE A 86 35.79 23.06 -21.00
C PHE A 86 34.71 22.19 -21.67
N ILE A 87 33.91 22.73 -22.60
CA ILE A 87 32.81 22.02 -23.28
C ILE A 87 33.27 20.72 -23.96
N ASN A 88 34.54 20.66 -24.40
CA ASN A 88 35.09 19.49 -25.10
C ASN A 88 35.50 18.35 -24.16
N TYR A 89 35.52 18.56 -22.84
CA TYR A 89 35.87 17.52 -21.87
C TYR A 89 34.60 16.81 -21.41
N ALA A 90 34.52 15.49 -21.60
CA ALA A 90 33.36 14.71 -21.17
C ALA A 90 33.10 14.81 -19.65
N LEU A 91 34.15 14.91 -18.84
CA LEU A 91 34.03 15.13 -17.39
C LEU A 91 33.47 16.51 -17.02
N ASN A 92 33.44 17.48 -17.95
CA ASN A 92 32.71 18.73 -17.72
C ASN A 92 31.18 18.49 -17.67
N ASP A 93 30.67 17.49 -18.39
CA ASP A 93 29.25 17.12 -18.29
C ASP A 93 28.92 16.58 -16.90
N ILE A 94 29.86 15.93 -16.21
CA ILE A 94 29.68 15.54 -14.80
C ILE A 94 29.55 16.78 -13.91
N VAL A 95 30.36 17.81 -14.13
CA VAL A 95 30.26 19.08 -13.39
C VAL A 95 28.92 19.76 -13.64
N LEU A 96 28.47 19.82 -14.89
CA LEU A 96 27.15 20.35 -15.26
C LEU A 96 26.01 19.53 -14.66
N SER A 97 26.14 18.20 -14.65
CA SER A 97 25.17 17.32 -14.00
C SER A 97 25.05 17.63 -12.50
N PHE A 98 26.16 17.83 -11.78
CA PHE A 98 26.12 18.27 -10.39
C PHE A 98 25.49 19.65 -10.21
N LYS A 99 25.83 20.63 -11.07
CA LYS A 99 25.21 21.96 -11.05
C LYS A 99 23.70 21.83 -11.11
N TYR A 100 23.18 21.19 -12.16
CA TYR A 100 21.73 21.06 -12.36
C TYR A 100 21.06 20.20 -11.30
N ARG A 101 21.75 19.17 -10.77
CA ARG A 101 21.25 18.37 -9.65
C ARG A 101 21.07 19.21 -8.39
N TYR A 102 22.03 20.06 -8.06
CA TYR A 102 21.93 20.95 -6.91
C TYR A 102 20.89 22.06 -7.14
N THR A 103 20.80 22.61 -8.34
CA THR A 103 19.70 23.52 -8.70
C THR A 103 18.33 22.85 -8.54
N ALA A 104 18.17 21.60 -8.99
CA ALA A 104 16.94 20.83 -8.84
C ALA A 104 16.54 20.68 -7.36
N LEU A 105 17.51 20.35 -6.50
CA LEU A 105 17.28 20.20 -5.06
C LEU A 105 16.97 21.53 -4.37
N SER A 106 17.63 22.64 -4.74
CA SER A 106 17.41 23.96 -4.15
C SER A 106 16.06 24.57 -4.52
N TYR A 107 15.56 24.28 -5.73
CA TYR A 107 14.35 24.88 -6.28
C TYR A 107 13.21 23.87 -6.51
N SER A 108 13.34 22.65 -6.01
CA SER A 108 12.39 21.55 -6.21
C SER A 108 11.92 21.40 -7.66
N SER A 109 12.88 21.40 -8.61
CA SER A 109 12.59 21.47 -10.05
C SER A 109 12.92 20.17 -10.76
N SER A 110 11.88 19.46 -11.21
CA SER A 110 12.02 18.25 -12.05
C SER A 110 12.78 18.54 -13.34
N ASP A 111 12.48 19.64 -14.03
CA ASP A 111 13.19 20.05 -15.26
C ASP A 111 14.72 20.12 -15.08
N MET A 112 15.17 20.65 -13.94
CA MET A 112 16.59 20.72 -13.63
C MET A 112 17.16 19.33 -13.29
N MET A 113 16.37 18.44 -12.69
CA MET A 113 16.78 17.05 -12.47
C MET A 113 16.92 16.31 -13.81
N TYR A 114 15.99 16.46 -14.74
CA TYR A 114 16.09 15.90 -16.09
C TYR A 114 17.32 16.43 -16.85
N LYS A 115 17.66 17.72 -16.71
CA LYS A 115 18.93 18.26 -17.23
C LYS A 115 20.13 17.58 -16.57
N ALA A 116 20.12 17.37 -15.26
CA ALA A 116 21.19 16.70 -14.55
C ALA A 116 21.41 15.26 -15.04
N ILE A 117 20.32 14.50 -15.24
CA ILE A 117 20.33 13.14 -15.79
C ILE A 117 20.85 13.16 -17.24
N SER A 118 20.40 14.11 -18.06
CA SER A 118 20.85 14.24 -19.45
C SER A 118 22.36 14.47 -19.56
N TYR A 119 22.93 15.37 -18.75
CA TYR A 119 24.38 15.58 -18.71
C TYR A 119 25.14 14.35 -18.20
N ALA A 120 24.63 13.66 -17.17
CA ALA A 120 25.25 12.42 -16.71
C ALA A 120 25.22 11.32 -17.80
N CYS A 121 24.12 11.23 -18.55
CA CYS A 121 23.99 10.33 -19.69
C CYS A 121 24.95 10.71 -20.83
N SER A 122 25.12 12.01 -21.10
CA SER A 122 26.08 12.51 -22.10
C SER A 122 27.51 12.11 -21.74
N ALA A 123 27.92 12.28 -20.47
CA ALA A 123 29.23 11.83 -20.00
C ALA A 123 29.42 10.32 -20.20
N LYS A 124 28.41 9.51 -19.84
CA LYS A 124 28.41 8.04 -20.00
C LYS A 124 28.59 7.63 -21.47
N LYS A 125 27.97 8.35 -22.41
CA LYS A 125 28.10 8.10 -23.86
C LYS A 125 29.44 8.54 -24.42
N LYS A 126 30.05 9.61 -23.88
CA LYS A 126 31.35 10.11 -24.36
C LYS A 126 32.53 9.28 -23.85
N ILE A 127 32.43 8.71 -22.65
CA ILE A 127 33.44 7.81 -22.07
C ILE A 127 32.73 6.57 -21.54
N GLU A 128 32.70 5.53 -22.38
CA GLU A 128 32.11 4.23 -22.04
C GLU A 128 32.97 3.50 -20.98
N HIS A 129 32.33 2.62 -20.21
CA HIS A 129 33.00 1.77 -19.22
C HIS A 129 33.83 2.52 -18.16
N HIS A 130 33.53 3.79 -17.89
CA HIS A 130 34.23 4.57 -16.87
C HIS A 130 33.53 4.47 -15.52
N LYS A 131 34.12 3.70 -14.60
CA LYS A 131 33.58 3.37 -13.27
C LYS A 131 32.98 4.55 -12.48
N ALA A 132 33.64 5.71 -12.46
CA ALA A 132 33.11 6.88 -11.74
C ALA A 132 31.91 7.57 -12.44
N ILE A 133 31.85 7.53 -13.77
CA ILE A 133 30.78 8.14 -14.58
C ILE A 133 29.52 7.29 -14.48
N LEU A 134 29.68 5.96 -14.58
CA LEU A 134 28.61 4.99 -14.38
C LEU A 134 27.96 5.12 -13.00
N HIS A 135 28.77 5.23 -11.94
CA HIS A 135 28.27 5.55 -10.60
C HIS A 135 27.48 6.86 -10.59
N HIS A 136 28.06 7.94 -11.13
CA HIS A 136 27.44 9.27 -11.11
C HIS A 136 26.09 9.30 -11.81
N TYR A 137 25.97 8.60 -12.94
CA TYR A 137 24.71 8.42 -13.65
C TYR A 137 23.65 7.75 -12.75
N ALA A 138 23.97 6.59 -12.19
CA ALA A 138 23.06 5.87 -11.31
C ALA A 138 22.70 6.65 -10.04
N GLU A 139 23.67 7.35 -9.42
CA GLU A 139 23.43 8.18 -8.25
C GLU A 139 22.50 9.36 -8.56
N THR A 140 22.64 9.97 -9.74
CA THR A 140 21.81 11.10 -10.16
C THR A 140 20.36 10.67 -10.35
N ILE A 141 20.14 9.52 -10.98
CA ILE A 141 18.79 8.91 -11.09
C ILE A 141 18.23 8.58 -9.70
N ALA A 142 18.99 7.89 -8.85
CA ALA A 142 18.54 7.57 -7.50
C ALA A 142 18.18 8.83 -6.69
N THR A 143 18.90 9.93 -6.91
CA THR A 143 18.60 11.23 -6.26
C THR A 143 17.32 11.85 -6.79
N GLY A 144 17.06 11.74 -8.10
CA GLY A 144 15.79 12.15 -8.70
C GLY A 144 14.60 11.35 -8.16
N LEU A 145 14.76 10.03 -8.00
CA LEU A 145 13.75 9.15 -7.42
C LEU A 145 13.49 9.46 -5.95
N ASP A 146 14.54 9.70 -5.15
CA ASP A 146 14.41 10.01 -3.71
C ASP A 146 13.59 11.28 -3.42
N HIS A 147 13.46 12.18 -4.40
CA HIS A 147 12.76 13.46 -4.29
C HIS A 147 11.56 13.57 -5.24
N ASP A 148 11.10 12.44 -5.79
CA ASP A 148 9.95 12.36 -6.70
C ASP A 148 10.01 13.33 -7.90
N PHE A 149 11.23 13.59 -8.40
CA PHE A 149 11.42 14.44 -9.59
C PHE A 149 11.22 13.67 -10.91
N ILE A 150 11.27 12.34 -10.86
CA ILE A 150 11.07 11.46 -12.02
C ILE A 150 9.63 10.97 -12.01
N GLY A 151 8.92 11.20 -13.12
CA GLY A 151 7.52 10.80 -13.26
C GLY A 151 7.33 9.27 -13.39
N ASP A 152 6.13 8.80 -13.04
CA ASP A 152 5.80 7.36 -12.98
C ASP A 152 5.99 6.64 -14.32
N GLU A 153 5.70 7.29 -15.45
CA GLU A 153 5.78 6.70 -16.78
C GLU A 153 7.21 6.26 -17.17
N GLU A 154 8.22 7.03 -16.75
CA GLU A 154 9.63 6.78 -17.10
C GLU A 154 10.40 6.09 -15.97
N ARG A 155 9.79 5.99 -14.78
CA ARG A 155 10.41 5.55 -13.53
C ARG A 155 11.08 4.19 -13.67
N GLU A 156 10.36 3.19 -14.19
CA GLU A 156 10.88 1.82 -14.34
C GLU A 156 12.07 1.76 -15.31
N GLY A 157 11.99 2.50 -16.43
CA GLY A 157 13.07 2.59 -17.41
C GLY A 157 14.34 3.18 -16.80
N PHE A 158 14.22 4.30 -16.07
CA PHE A 158 15.35 4.91 -15.38
C PHE A 158 15.93 4.02 -14.28
N ILE A 159 15.09 3.35 -13.48
CA ILE A 159 15.55 2.40 -12.45
C ILE A 159 16.39 1.30 -13.10
N GLN A 160 15.88 0.67 -14.17
CA GLN A 160 16.59 -0.43 -14.82
C GLN A 160 17.92 0.02 -15.43
N GLU A 161 17.96 1.18 -16.10
CA GLU A 161 19.19 1.73 -16.64
C GLU A 161 20.22 2.08 -15.56
N ALA A 162 19.77 2.65 -14.44
CA ALA A 162 20.63 2.98 -13.31
C ALA A 162 21.21 1.72 -12.64
N ILE A 163 20.40 0.66 -12.51
CA ILE A 163 20.84 -0.64 -11.98
C ILE A 163 21.91 -1.25 -12.90
N ASN A 164 21.71 -1.22 -14.22
CA ASN A 164 22.71 -1.72 -15.17
C ASN A 164 24.03 -0.96 -15.03
N ALA A 165 23.98 0.38 -15.01
CA ALA A 165 25.17 1.22 -14.90
C ALA A 165 25.90 1.03 -13.54
N ILE A 166 25.17 0.91 -12.43
CA ILE A 166 25.83 0.73 -11.13
C ILE A 166 26.42 -0.67 -10.97
N ASN A 167 25.79 -1.71 -11.54
CA ASN A 167 26.34 -3.06 -11.54
C ASN A 167 27.64 -3.11 -12.35
N GLU A 168 27.65 -2.52 -13.55
CA GLU A 168 28.87 -2.39 -14.36
C GLU A 168 29.97 -1.62 -13.60
N SER A 169 29.62 -0.51 -12.93
CA SER A 169 30.55 0.20 -12.05
C SER A 169 31.12 -0.72 -10.96
N ILE A 170 30.26 -1.50 -10.28
CA ILE A 170 30.68 -2.46 -9.24
C ILE A 170 31.67 -3.48 -9.80
N GLU A 171 31.42 -4.03 -10.99
CA GLU A 171 32.32 -4.97 -11.65
C GLU A 171 33.69 -4.35 -11.95
N LEU A 172 33.69 -3.15 -12.55
CA LEU A 172 34.91 -2.41 -12.88
C LEU A 172 35.73 -1.98 -11.64
N TRP A 173 35.07 -1.78 -10.50
CA TRP A 173 35.74 -1.50 -9.22
C TRP A 173 36.25 -2.76 -8.50
N ASN A 174 35.78 -3.94 -8.90
CA ASN A 174 36.04 -5.21 -8.21
C ASN A 174 36.87 -6.18 -9.06
N THR A 175 37.81 -5.67 -9.83
CA THR A 175 38.70 -6.49 -10.66
C THR A 175 39.59 -7.42 -9.82
N GLU A 176 39.94 -7.01 -8.59
CA GLU A 176 40.75 -7.83 -7.68
C GLU A 176 39.97 -8.26 -6.43
N PRO A 177 40.06 -9.54 -6.01
CA PRO A 177 39.36 -10.05 -4.83
C PRO A 177 39.73 -9.31 -3.53
N ALA A 178 41.01 -8.94 -3.37
CA ALA A 178 41.55 -8.29 -2.18
C ALA A 178 41.33 -6.77 -2.15
N GLN A 179 40.80 -6.17 -3.22
CA GLN A 179 40.61 -4.72 -3.32
C GLN A 179 39.50 -4.24 -2.38
N ILE A 180 39.76 -3.10 -1.72
CA ILE A 180 38.78 -2.39 -0.92
C ILE A 180 37.57 -2.05 -1.78
N LYS A 181 36.40 -2.55 -1.36
CA LYS A 181 35.15 -2.38 -2.09
C LYS A 181 34.67 -0.94 -1.98
N TYR A 182 34.23 -0.36 -3.10
CA TYR A 182 33.75 1.02 -3.12
C TYR A 182 32.33 1.11 -2.54
N ALA A 183 32.24 1.33 -1.23
CA ALA A 183 30.99 1.33 -0.44
C ALA A 183 29.83 2.10 -1.09
N LYS A 184 30.14 3.29 -1.64
CA LYS A 184 29.15 4.18 -2.25
C LYS A 184 28.37 3.51 -3.41
N ASN A 185 29.01 2.60 -4.17
CA ASN A 185 28.31 1.88 -5.23
C ASN A 185 27.14 1.05 -4.69
N TYR A 186 27.39 0.31 -3.60
CA TYR A 186 26.39 -0.54 -2.98
C TYR A 186 25.27 0.27 -2.34
N ALA A 187 25.57 1.43 -1.77
CA ALA A 187 24.54 2.33 -1.25
C ALA A 187 23.61 2.84 -2.35
N THR A 188 24.16 3.24 -3.51
CA THR A 188 23.36 3.65 -4.67
C THR A 188 22.52 2.49 -5.21
N LEU A 189 23.09 1.30 -5.34
CA LEU A 189 22.32 0.12 -5.78
C LEU A 189 21.18 -0.21 -4.81
N GLY A 190 21.42 -0.13 -3.50
CA GLY A 190 20.38 -0.33 -2.50
C GLY A 190 19.23 0.69 -2.60
N ARG A 191 19.53 1.97 -2.85
CA ARG A 191 18.51 3.00 -3.13
C ARG A 191 17.63 2.64 -4.32
N LEU A 192 18.23 2.14 -5.41
CA LEU A 192 17.48 1.76 -6.62
C LEU A 192 16.54 0.57 -6.35
N TYR A 193 16.96 -0.43 -5.57
CA TYR A 193 16.09 -1.54 -5.18
C TYR A 193 14.93 -1.11 -4.27
N ILE A 194 15.13 -0.12 -3.40
CA ILE A 194 14.04 0.46 -2.61
C ILE A 194 12.98 1.08 -3.54
N HIS A 195 13.39 1.84 -4.55
CA HIS A 195 12.47 2.42 -5.53
C HIS A 195 11.77 1.40 -6.42
N LYS A 196 12.33 0.19 -6.53
CA LYS A 196 11.70 -0.98 -7.16
C LYS A 196 10.77 -1.75 -6.20
N CYS A 197 10.53 -1.23 -5.00
CA CYS A 197 9.80 -1.89 -3.91
C CYS A 197 10.41 -3.23 -3.43
N GLU A 198 11.69 -3.50 -3.78
CA GLU A 198 12.45 -4.67 -3.31
C GLU A 198 13.22 -4.33 -2.03
N TYR A 199 12.48 -3.96 -0.97
CA TYR A 199 13.06 -3.40 0.27
C TYR A 199 14.09 -4.29 0.97
N ASP A 200 13.96 -5.61 0.86
CA ASP A 200 14.91 -6.55 1.46
C ASP A 200 16.26 -6.51 0.72
N MET A 201 16.24 -6.48 -0.61
CA MET A 201 17.45 -6.29 -1.43
C MET A 201 18.06 -4.89 -1.21
N GLY A 202 17.21 -3.86 -1.14
CA GLY A 202 17.64 -2.50 -0.84
C GLY A 202 18.40 -2.40 0.49
N SER A 203 17.81 -2.97 1.54
CA SER A 203 18.39 -3.01 2.90
C SER A 203 19.69 -3.84 2.94
N TYR A 204 19.72 -4.97 2.22
CA TYR A 204 20.93 -5.80 2.09
C TYR A 204 22.11 -5.00 1.51
N TYR A 205 21.91 -4.32 0.40
CA TYR A 205 22.98 -3.56 -0.25
C TYR A 205 23.42 -2.32 0.51
N ILE A 206 22.50 -1.62 1.20
CA ILE A 206 22.87 -0.51 2.09
C ILE A 206 23.68 -1.01 3.29
N THR A 207 23.30 -2.14 3.88
CA THR A 207 24.08 -2.77 4.96
C THR A 207 25.46 -3.18 4.48
N LYS A 208 25.57 -3.72 3.26
CA LYS A 208 26.85 -4.03 2.64
C LYS A 208 27.70 -2.78 2.44
N ALA A 209 27.11 -1.65 2.05
CA ALA A 209 27.81 -0.38 1.95
C ALA A 209 28.35 0.10 3.31
N LEU A 210 27.54 0.01 4.38
CA LEU A 210 27.96 0.35 5.74
C LEU A 210 29.16 -0.51 6.19
N ASN A 211 29.14 -1.81 5.91
CA ASN A 211 30.25 -2.72 6.25
C ASN A 211 31.55 -2.43 5.49
N TYR A 212 31.48 -1.74 4.34
CA TYR A 212 32.65 -1.37 3.55
C TYR A 212 33.19 0.04 3.85
N GLU A 213 32.50 0.85 4.66
CA GLU A 213 33.00 2.14 5.10
C GLU A 213 34.01 1.98 6.25
N ASN A 214 35.04 2.82 6.26
CA ASN A 214 36.02 2.88 7.35
C ASN A 214 35.67 4.06 8.27
N GLY A 215 35.11 3.77 9.46
CA GLY A 215 34.64 4.75 10.44
C GLY A 215 35.70 5.70 11.01
N ASP A 216 36.98 5.52 10.69
CA ASP A 216 38.08 6.28 11.31
C ASP A 216 38.29 7.69 10.72
N ASN A 217 37.63 8.05 9.62
CA ASN A 217 37.77 9.39 9.03
C ASN A 217 36.43 10.13 8.85
N LYS A 218 36.47 11.47 8.98
CA LYS A 218 35.31 12.37 8.89
C LYS A 218 34.48 12.19 7.62
N ASP A 219 35.14 11.97 6.49
CA ASP A 219 34.49 11.78 5.18
C ASP A 219 33.65 10.49 5.15
N SER A 220 34.14 9.42 5.78
CA SER A 220 33.40 8.18 5.94
C SER A 220 32.26 8.30 6.96
N LEU A 221 32.46 9.00 8.08
CA LEU A 221 31.39 9.26 9.06
C LEU A 221 30.19 9.96 8.40
N ASN A 222 30.43 10.96 7.56
CA ASN A 222 29.37 11.63 6.80
C ASN A 222 28.61 10.66 5.87
N ARG A 223 29.30 9.68 5.27
CA ARG A 223 28.67 8.66 4.41
C ARG A 223 27.90 7.64 5.22
N ILE A 224 28.43 7.19 6.36
CA ILE A 224 27.73 6.29 7.28
C ILE A 224 26.40 6.90 7.72
N ILE A 225 26.37 8.19 8.08
CA ILE A 225 25.12 8.90 8.41
C ILE A 225 24.14 8.86 7.22
N LYS A 226 24.61 9.17 6.01
CA LYS A 226 23.76 9.13 4.79
C LYS A 226 23.21 7.73 4.52
N TYR A 227 24.03 6.69 4.66
CA TYR A 227 23.60 5.31 4.41
C TYR A 227 22.60 4.82 5.46
N ASN A 228 22.78 5.17 6.72
CA ASN A 228 21.79 4.89 7.76
C ASN A 228 20.45 5.57 7.46
N ASN A 229 20.46 6.83 6.98
CA ASN A 229 19.22 7.49 6.55
C ASN A 229 18.52 6.73 5.40
N TYR A 230 19.27 6.22 4.42
CA TYR A 230 18.69 5.37 3.37
C TYR A 230 18.09 4.08 3.92
N LEU A 231 18.75 3.45 4.90
CA LEU A 231 18.25 2.24 5.55
C LEU A 231 16.97 2.50 6.34
N TYR A 232 16.90 3.60 7.09
CA TYR A 232 15.68 4.00 7.80
C TYR A 232 14.53 4.26 6.83
N ASN A 233 14.79 4.95 5.72
CA ASN A 233 13.77 5.18 4.68
C ASN A 233 13.25 3.87 4.08
N SER A 234 14.15 2.90 3.80
CA SER A 234 13.77 1.54 3.33
C SER A 234 12.79 0.86 4.28
N GLN A 235 13.13 0.84 5.57
CA GLN A 235 12.31 0.20 6.60
C GLN A 235 10.95 0.89 6.75
N PHE A 236 10.95 2.23 6.71
CA PHE A 236 9.73 3.03 6.79
C PHE A 236 8.79 2.76 5.62
N GLN A 237 9.29 2.77 4.38
CA GLN A 237 8.48 2.46 3.19
C GLN A 237 7.96 1.02 3.20
N LYS A 238 8.78 0.05 3.63
CA LYS A 238 8.33 -1.34 3.83
C LYS A 238 7.18 -1.43 4.83
N SER A 239 7.29 -0.74 5.97
CA SER A 239 6.24 -0.70 6.98
C SER A 239 4.93 -0.09 6.44
N ILE A 240 5.02 0.99 5.65
CA ILE A 240 3.85 1.59 4.98
C ILE A 240 3.18 0.56 4.06
N LEU A 241 3.94 -0.15 3.23
CA LEU A 241 3.39 -1.18 2.33
C LEU A 241 2.66 -2.28 3.10
N VAL A 242 3.24 -2.77 4.20
CA VAL A 242 2.62 -3.80 5.06
C VAL A 242 1.33 -3.28 5.68
N LEU A 243 1.31 -2.04 6.17
CA LEU A 243 0.11 -1.42 6.73
C LEU A 243 -1.01 -1.27 5.69
N HIS A 244 -0.69 -0.85 4.46
CA HIS A 244 -1.68 -0.79 3.38
C HIS A 244 -2.27 -2.15 3.05
N LYS A 245 -1.43 -3.21 3.01
CA LYS A 245 -1.91 -4.58 2.79
C LYS A 245 -2.87 -5.02 3.91
N GLN A 246 -2.51 -4.79 5.16
CA GLN A 246 -3.37 -5.11 6.31
C GLN A 246 -4.68 -4.33 6.30
N ALA A 247 -4.64 -3.04 5.92
CA ALA A 247 -5.85 -2.22 5.80
C ALA A 247 -6.81 -2.76 4.73
N ASN A 248 -6.29 -3.18 3.58
CA ASN A 248 -7.09 -3.77 2.50
C ASN A 248 -7.72 -5.10 2.94
N GLU A 249 -6.94 -6.00 3.56
CA GLU A 249 -7.44 -7.27 4.09
C GLU A 249 -8.52 -7.04 5.16
N MET A 250 -8.35 -6.03 6.02
CA MET A 250 -9.35 -5.66 7.03
C MET A 250 -10.63 -5.12 6.38
N SER A 251 -10.52 -4.29 5.34
CA SER A 251 -11.67 -3.79 4.59
C SER A 251 -12.47 -4.93 3.94
N GLU A 252 -11.79 -5.93 3.37
CA GLU A 252 -12.45 -7.10 2.80
C GLU A 252 -13.19 -7.92 3.87
N ARG A 253 -12.55 -8.16 5.02
CA ARG A 253 -13.19 -8.84 6.16
C ARG A 253 -14.41 -8.08 6.67
N LEU A 254 -14.34 -6.76 6.77
CA LEU A 254 -15.47 -5.92 7.17
C LEU A 254 -16.64 -6.04 6.19
N ASN A 255 -16.38 -6.09 4.88
CA ASN A 255 -17.44 -6.29 3.88
C ASN A 255 -18.15 -7.64 4.07
N ILE A 256 -17.39 -8.72 4.28
CA ILE A 256 -17.96 -10.06 4.53
C ILE A 256 -18.81 -10.05 5.81
N VAL A 257 -18.31 -9.44 6.88
CA VAL A 257 -19.03 -9.33 8.16
C VAL A 257 -20.33 -8.54 7.98
N THR A 258 -20.28 -7.39 7.31
CA THR A 258 -21.46 -6.58 7.01
C THR A 258 -22.50 -7.36 6.22
N GLN A 259 -22.10 -8.06 5.16
CA GLN A 259 -23.01 -8.89 4.35
C GLN A 259 -23.64 -10.03 5.17
N ASN A 260 -22.87 -10.68 6.04
CA ASN A 260 -23.40 -11.69 6.95
C ASN A 260 -24.42 -11.13 7.94
N TYR A 261 -24.17 -9.92 8.46
CA TYR A 261 -25.13 -9.23 9.33
C TYR A 261 -26.41 -8.84 8.58
N GLU A 262 -26.31 -8.31 7.35
CA GLU A 262 -27.47 -8.00 6.51
C GLU A 262 -28.31 -9.26 6.24
N ASN A 263 -27.67 -10.36 5.87
CA ASN A 263 -28.33 -11.65 5.67
C ASN A 263 -29.03 -12.11 6.96
N LYS A 264 -28.38 -11.98 8.12
CA LYS A 264 -28.97 -12.38 9.40
C LYS A 264 -30.14 -11.50 9.80
N ILE A 265 -30.05 -10.19 9.57
CA ILE A 265 -31.15 -9.24 9.79
C ILE A 265 -32.33 -9.60 8.89
N ASN A 266 -32.10 -9.92 7.62
CA ASN A 266 -33.16 -10.33 6.70
C ASN A 266 -33.83 -11.63 7.15
N GLU A 267 -33.06 -12.61 7.61
CA GLU A 267 -33.57 -13.87 8.17
C GLU A 267 -34.43 -13.63 9.41
N VAL A 268 -33.92 -12.87 10.39
CA VAL A 268 -34.65 -12.54 11.62
C VAL A 268 -35.92 -11.73 11.31
N THR A 269 -35.85 -10.80 10.37
CA THR A 269 -37.01 -10.00 9.94
C THR A 269 -38.09 -10.89 9.32
N LYS A 270 -37.69 -11.88 8.51
CA LYS A 270 -38.62 -12.86 7.94
C LYS A 270 -39.26 -13.72 9.04
N GLU A 271 -38.47 -14.26 9.97
CA GLU A 271 -38.99 -15.03 11.10
C GLU A 271 -39.96 -14.22 11.97
N LEU A 272 -39.67 -12.94 12.18
CA LEU A 272 -40.53 -12.02 12.93
C LEU A 272 -41.85 -11.76 12.20
N ASN A 273 -41.81 -11.55 10.88
CA ASN A 273 -43.01 -11.40 10.07
C ASN A 273 -43.87 -12.67 10.07
N ASP A 274 -43.26 -13.86 9.93
CA ASP A 274 -43.95 -15.15 10.00
C ASP A 274 -44.56 -15.38 11.39
N SER A 275 -43.88 -14.95 12.46
CA SER A 275 -44.41 -14.98 13.82
C SER A 275 -45.61 -14.03 13.99
N LYS A 276 -45.53 -12.80 13.47
CA LYS A 276 -46.62 -11.83 13.51
C LYS A 276 -47.87 -12.31 12.79
N LEU A 277 -47.72 -12.93 11.61
CA LEU A 277 -48.84 -13.54 10.88
C LEU A 277 -49.52 -14.62 11.71
N ARG A 278 -48.74 -15.51 12.33
CA ARG A 278 -49.28 -16.55 13.23
C ARG A 278 -50.04 -15.96 14.42
N PHE A 279 -49.56 -14.88 15.02
CA PHE A 279 -50.30 -14.18 16.09
C PHE A 279 -51.63 -13.60 15.60
N LEU A 280 -51.68 -13.04 14.39
CA LEU A 280 -52.92 -12.54 13.80
C LEU A 280 -53.91 -13.69 13.51
N GLU A 281 -53.43 -14.84 13.02
CA GLU A 281 -54.25 -16.04 12.84
C GLU A 281 -54.84 -16.53 14.17
N PHE A 282 -54.02 -16.57 15.23
CA PHE A 282 -54.50 -16.92 16.58
C PHE A 282 -55.54 -15.93 17.09
N LEU A 283 -55.31 -14.62 16.91
CA LEU A 283 -56.24 -13.59 17.34
C LEU A 283 -57.60 -13.73 16.63
N ALA A 284 -57.58 -13.93 15.31
CA ALA A 284 -58.80 -14.12 14.51
C ALA A 284 -59.55 -15.40 14.92
N PHE A 285 -58.82 -16.48 15.18
CA PHE A 285 -59.40 -17.74 15.65
C PHE A 285 -60.06 -17.59 17.02
N PHE A 286 -59.37 -17.01 18.01
CA PHE A 286 -59.94 -16.80 19.34
C PHE A 286 -61.13 -15.83 19.31
N SER A 287 -61.06 -14.76 18.52
CA SER A 287 -62.19 -13.84 18.34
C SER A 287 -63.41 -14.56 17.77
N SER A 288 -63.21 -15.46 16.81
CA SER A 288 -64.29 -16.25 16.20
C SER A 288 -64.90 -17.23 17.21
N ILE A 289 -64.09 -17.88 18.05
CA ILE A 289 -64.58 -18.74 19.13
C ILE A 289 -65.39 -17.94 20.16
N ILE A 290 -64.89 -16.78 20.59
CA ILE A 290 -65.59 -15.94 21.58
C ILE A 290 -66.93 -15.47 21.00
N ALA A 291 -66.95 -15.03 19.73
CA ALA A 291 -68.18 -14.65 19.04
C ALA A 291 -69.15 -15.83 18.93
N PHE A 292 -68.65 -17.02 18.61
CA PHE A 292 -69.45 -18.25 18.57
C PHE A 292 -70.03 -18.59 19.94
N ILE A 293 -69.24 -18.62 21.02
CA ILE A 293 -69.71 -18.89 22.38
C ILE A 293 -70.77 -17.85 22.81
N THR A 294 -70.57 -16.59 22.49
CA THR A 294 -71.52 -15.51 22.83
C THR A 294 -72.84 -15.65 22.05
N CYS A 295 -72.78 -15.98 20.76
CA CYS A 295 -73.95 -16.22 19.93
C CYS A 295 -74.72 -17.46 20.42
N THR A 296 -74.01 -18.55 20.72
CA THR A 296 -74.61 -19.81 21.16
C THR A 296 -75.29 -19.69 22.52
N THR A 297 -74.63 -19.05 23.50
CA THR A 297 -75.25 -18.77 24.81
C THR A 297 -76.51 -17.92 24.67
N THR A 298 -76.50 -16.91 23.80
CA THR A 298 -77.67 -16.06 23.53
C THR A 298 -78.81 -16.86 22.86
N LEU A 299 -78.50 -17.72 21.90
CA LEU A 299 -79.49 -18.57 21.23
C LEU A 299 -80.14 -19.57 22.19
N ILE A 300 -79.34 -20.20 23.06
CA ILE A 300 -79.83 -21.14 24.08
C ILE A 300 -80.69 -20.42 25.11
N ALA A 301 -80.24 -19.27 25.62
CA ALA A 301 -80.97 -18.48 26.63
C ALA A 301 -82.35 -18.02 26.15
N ASN A 302 -82.51 -17.80 24.84
CA ASN A 302 -83.76 -17.36 24.22
C ASN A 302 -84.62 -18.51 23.66
N SER A 303 -84.20 -19.76 23.83
CA SER A 303 -84.97 -20.90 23.32
C SER A 303 -86.17 -21.21 24.21
N ALA A 304 -87.38 -21.24 23.62
CA ALA A 304 -88.63 -21.41 24.35
C ALA A 304 -88.88 -22.86 24.83
N ASN A 305 -88.13 -23.83 24.32
CA ASN A 305 -88.32 -25.26 24.59
C ASN A 305 -87.01 -25.91 25.05
N PHE A 306 -87.05 -26.56 26.21
CA PHE A 306 -85.92 -27.27 26.81
C PHE A 306 -85.30 -28.30 25.88
N TYR A 307 -86.11 -29.05 25.12
CA TYR A 307 -85.61 -30.08 24.20
C TYR A 307 -84.82 -29.46 23.03
N ILE A 308 -85.25 -28.29 22.54
CA ILE A 308 -84.53 -27.55 21.49
C ILE A 308 -83.21 -27.00 22.05
N ALA A 309 -83.20 -26.51 23.29
CA ALA A 309 -81.98 -26.06 23.97
C ALA A 309 -80.92 -27.16 24.07
N VAL A 310 -81.32 -28.38 24.48
CA VAL A 310 -80.42 -29.53 24.60
C VAL A 310 -79.86 -29.94 23.22
N CYS A 311 -80.69 -29.96 22.18
CA CYS A 311 -80.23 -30.27 20.82
C CYS A 311 -79.23 -29.23 20.31
N LEU A 312 -79.49 -27.94 20.56
CA LEU A 312 -78.56 -26.86 20.22
C LEU A 312 -77.23 -27.00 20.96
N VAL A 313 -77.23 -27.30 22.26
CA VAL A 313 -76.00 -27.54 23.04
C VAL A 313 -75.16 -28.68 22.43
N LEU A 314 -75.79 -29.78 22.01
CA LEU A 314 -75.08 -30.91 21.41
C LEU A 314 -74.46 -30.55 20.04
N VAL A 315 -75.22 -29.90 19.16
CA VAL A 315 -74.73 -29.49 17.84
C VAL A 315 -73.60 -28.46 17.99
N LEU A 316 -73.81 -27.44 18.82
CA LEU A 316 -72.86 -26.34 18.98
C LEU A 316 -71.60 -26.79 19.74
N GLY A 317 -71.74 -27.67 20.73
CA GLY A 317 -70.62 -28.31 21.42
C GLY A 317 -69.78 -29.18 20.48
N GLY A 318 -70.44 -29.96 19.60
CA GLY A 318 -69.75 -30.71 18.55
C GLY A 318 -68.98 -29.80 17.58
N ILE A 319 -69.59 -28.69 17.14
CA ILE A 319 -68.92 -27.70 16.26
C ILE A 319 -67.71 -27.06 16.94
N ILE A 320 -67.76 -26.76 18.25
CA ILE A 320 -66.62 -26.22 19.00
C ILE A 320 -65.48 -27.23 19.04
N ILE A 321 -65.76 -28.48 19.40
CA ILE A 321 -64.76 -29.55 19.47
C ILE A 321 -64.12 -29.77 18.09
N LEU A 322 -64.93 -29.76 17.03
CA LEU A 322 -64.43 -29.87 15.65
C LEU A 322 -63.51 -28.70 15.29
N SER A 323 -63.93 -27.47 15.61
CA SER A 323 -63.16 -26.24 15.33
C SER A 323 -61.81 -26.23 16.05
N PHE A 324 -61.77 -26.61 17.33
CA PHE A 324 -60.53 -26.76 18.09
C PHE A 324 -59.63 -27.89 17.56
N SER A 325 -60.22 -28.98 17.06
CA SER A 325 -59.47 -30.10 16.49
C SER A 325 -58.79 -29.71 15.17
N ILE A 326 -59.51 -29.02 14.28
CA ILE A 326 -58.97 -28.49 13.02
C ILE A 326 -57.87 -27.47 13.28
N PHE A 327 -58.08 -26.57 14.25
CA PHE A 327 -57.08 -25.57 14.61
C PHE A 327 -55.82 -26.18 15.21
N SER A 328 -55.98 -27.14 16.12
CA SER A 328 -54.86 -27.86 16.74
C SER A 328 -54.04 -28.64 15.69
N MET A 329 -54.68 -29.20 14.66
CA MET A 329 -54.00 -29.82 13.52
C MET A 329 -53.24 -28.79 12.66
N THR A 330 -53.79 -27.59 12.48
CA THR A 330 -53.11 -26.48 11.77
C THR A 330 -51.87 -26.00 12.56
N LEU A 331 -51.94 -26.01 13.89
CA LEU A 331 -50.83 -25.74 14.80
C LEU A 331 -49.73 -26.82 14.73
N GLU A 332 -50.10 -28.09 14.52
CA GLU A 332 -49.16 -29.20 14.40
C GLU A 332 -48.33 -29.11 13.12
N VAL A 333 -48.99 -28.82 11.98
CA VAL A 333 -48.32 -28.61 10.68
C VAL A 333 -47.31 -27.47 10.75
N THR A 334 -47.60 -26.43 11.54
CA THR A 334 -46.74 -25.25 11.67
C THR A 334 -45.62 -25.39 12.72
N THR A 335 -45.76 -26.29 13.70
CA THR A 335 -44.76 -26.47 14.79
C THR A 335 -43.86 -27.70 14.63
N LYS A 336 -44.07 -28.55 13.60
CA LYS A 336 -43.31 -29.81 13.35
C LYS A 336 -43.27 -30.74 14.57
N ILE A 337 -44.24 -30.65 15.47
CA ILE A 337 -44.35 -31.56 16.61
C ILE A 337 -45.06 -32.81 16.12
N ASN A 338 -44.35 -33.94 16.08
CA ASN A 338 -44.89 -35.22 15.59
C ASN A 338 -45.81 -35.81 16.67
N LYS A 339 -47.11 -35.46 16.66
CA LYS A 339 -48.11 -36.05 17.57
C LYS A 339 -48.85 -37.19 16.88
N ASN A 340 -49.42 -38.06 17.71
CA ASN A 340 -50.08 -39.27 17.26
C ASN A 340 -51.41 -38.93 16.57
N HIS A 341 -51.44 -38.92 15.23
CA HIS A 341 -52.61 -38.59 14.39
C HIS A 341 -53.86 -39.42 14.72
N THR A 342 -53.70 -40.59 15.36
CA THR A 342 -54.82 -41.45 15.79
C THR A 342 -55.75 -40.75 16.80
N ILE A 343 -55.23 -39.93 17.71
CA ILE A 343 -56.02 -39.23 18.73
C ILE A 343 -56.90 -38.15 18.08
N PHE A 344 -56.36 -37.43 17.09
CA PHE A 344 -57.10 -36.40 16.37
C PHE A 344 -58.28 -36.97 15.58
N THR A 345 -58.06 -38.07 14.87
CA THR A 345 -59.11 -38.74 14.12
C THR A 345 -60.26 -39.18 15.04
N ILE A 346 -59.94 -39.67 16.24
CA ILE A 346 -60.95 -40.07 17.24
C ILE A 346 -61.78 -38.85 17.70
N ILE A 347 -61.14 -37.72 18.00
CA ILE A 347 -61.82 -36.50 18.44
C ILE A 347 -62.73 -35.94 17.33
N ILE A 348 -62.29 -35.97 16.07
CA ILE A 348 -63.10 -35.54 14.93
C ILE A 348 -64.35 -36.42 14.80
N ILE A 349 -64.20 -37.75 14.86
CA ILE A 349 -65.32 -38.70 14.80
C ILE A 349 -66.31 -38.44 15.95
N LEU A 350 -65.80 -38.20 17.17
CA LEU A 350 -66.64 -37.86 18.32
C LEU A 350 -67.39 -36.54 18.14
N SER A 351 -66.74 -35.53 17.54
CA SER A 351 -67.40 -34.25 17.26
C SER A 351 -68.53 -34.38 16.25
N LEU A 352 -68.31 -35.18 15.19
CA LEU A 352 -69.31 -35.44 14.16
C LEU A 352 -70.48 -36.26 14.71
N SER A 353 -70.21 -37.22 15.61
CA SER A 353 -71.28 -37.99 16.25
C SER A 353 -72.15 -37.12 17.17
N LEU A 354 -71.56 -36.16 17.90
CA LEU A 354 -72.31 -35.17 18.69
C LEU A 354 -73.22 -34.29 17.82
N ILE A 355 -72.72 -33.84 16.67
CA ILE A 355 -73.50 -33.05 15.70
C ILE A 355 -74.67 -33.86 15.17
N LEU A 356 -74.40 -35.08 14.69
CA LEU A 356 -75.43 -35.97 14.14
C LEU A 356 -76.48 -36.35 15.19
N ALA A 357 -76.06 -36.62 16.43
CA ALA A 357 -76.97 -36.91 17.53
C ALA A 357 -77.88 -35.71 17.85
N GLY A 358 -77.32 -34.49 17.91
CA GLY A 358 -78.11 -33.28 18.13
C GLY A 358 -79.13 -33.00 17.02
N ILE A 359 -78.76 -33.21 15.75
CA ILE A 359 -79.65 -33.05 14.60
C ILE A 359 -80.76 -34.12 14.62
N PHE A 360 -80.41 -35.38 14.86
CA PHE A 360 -81.36 -36.49 14.90
C PHE A 360 -82.39 -36.32 16.02
N LEU A 361 -81.94 -35.97 17.22
CA LEU A 361 -82.82 -35.67 18.34
C LEU A 361 -83.72 -34.47 18.04
N GLY A 362 -83.17 -33.40 17.45
CA GLY A 362 -83.95 -32.24 17.04
C GLY A 362 -85.07 -32.59 16.05
N TYR A 363 -84.76 -33.39 15.03
CA TYR A 363 -85.75 -33.86 14.05
C TYR A 363 -86.84 -34.72 14.71
N HIS A 364 -86.46 -35.65 15.59
CA HIS A 364 -87.40 -36.51 16.29
C HIS A 364 -88.32 -35.72 17.24
N PHE A 365 -87.79 -34.73 17.97
CA PHE A 365 -88.60 -33.90 18.86
C PHE A 365 -89.54 -32.96 18.10
N VAL A 366 -89.12 -32.40 16.95
CA VAL A 366 -89.98 -31.55 16.10
C VAL A 366 -91.11 -32.34 15.42
N GLN A 367 -90.95 -33.64 15.15
CA GLN A 367 -92.02 -34.48 14.59
C GLN A 367 -93.03 -34.99 15.63
N HIS A 368 -92.70 -34.92 16.92
CA HIS A 368 -93.50 -35.47 18.02
C HIS A 368 -93.98 -34.41 19.04
N THR A 369 -93.82 -33.13 18.71
CA THR A 369 -94.46 -31.97 19.36
C THR A 369 -95.34 -31.26 18.35
#